data_AF-A0A934KAA3-F1
#
_entry.id   AF-A0A934KAA3-F1
#
_cell.length_a   1.000
_cell.length_b   1.000
_cell.length_c   1.000
_cell.angle_alpha   90.00
_cell.angle_beta   90.00
_cell.angle_gamma   90.00
#
_symmetry.space_group_name_H-M   'P 1'
#
loop_
_entity.id
_entity.type
_entity.pdbx_description
1 polymer ?
#
loop_
_entity_poly.entity_id
_entity_poly.type
_entity_poly.pdbx_seq_one_letter_code
_entity_poly.pdbx_strand_id
1 'polypeptide(L)'
;MEIKALHRLGWSVTDIAREYDLARNTVYEELASPVPRRYERKQPTSLTEAQLIHVERRLAVCPNLRGTDLHAELRHQYGYAGSYPAFQRHLRCLRPAQVRDPEVRFETASGKQTQADWADLGAFPLGREMVRLHAMVTILGYSRAPAIRFATDTTRPTTFERLLRCLEDQGGVTREILTDRDPAFCVGATCDGGAILAPEWVDMATLLGVVPRACKPYRAKTKGKAERMIRELKEGFLGWLSGQLLPPYPSIADYDARARLWIQQMVLVRRHRTIKRIVGEAWLAERALLNPVAERVRSRYASNTVVMPSVVVGAGQRALGEVVQLRDLGEYEEAAR
;
A
#
# COMPACT_ATOMS: atom_id res chain seq x y z
N MET A 1 -35.43 -22.55 -32.88
CA MET A 1 -36.14 -23.57 -33.69
C MET A 1 -37.07 -24.43 -32.83
N GLU A 2 -36.72 -24.69 -31.56
CA GLU A 2 -37.54 -25.47 -30.60
C GLU A 2 -38.87 -24.83 -30.16
N ILE A 3 -38.90 -23.54 -29.81
CA ILE A 3 -40.10 -22.84 -29.29
C ILE A 3 -41.34 -23.01 -30.19
N LYS A 4 -41.17 -22.83 -31.51
CA LYS A 4 -42.26 -22.98 -32.50
C LYS A 4 -42.68 -24.42 -32.75
N ALA A 5 -41.81 -25.39 -32.51
CA ALA A 5 -42.13 -26.81 -32.64
C ALA A 5 -42.97 -27.25 -31.44
N LEU A 6 -42.56 -26.88 -30.22
CA LEU A 6 -43.30 -27.16 -28.99
C LEU A 6 -44.70 -26.53 -28.98
N HIS A 7 -44.83 -25.29 -29.45
CA HIS A 7 -46.14 -24.66 -29.59
C HIS A 7 -47.03 -25.37 -30.62
N ARG A 8 -46.46 -25.90 -31.72
CA ARG A 8 -47.21 -26.74 -32.68
C ARG A 8 -47.64 -28.09 -32.10
N LEU A 9 -46.88 -28.61 -31.14
CA LEU A 9 -47.20 -29.83 -30.38
C LEU A 9 -48.21 -29.57 -29.24
N GLY A 10 -48.79 -28.36 -29.15
CA GLY A 10 -49.87 -28.03 -28.22
C GLY A 10 -49.41 -27.49 -26.86
N TRP A 11 -48.12 -27.22 -26.68
CA TRP A 11 -47.62 -26.62 -25.43
C TRP A 11 -48.07 -25.18 -25.28
N SER A 12 -48.49 -24.79 -24.07
CA SER A 12 -48.89 -23.42 -23.80
C SER A 12 -47.67 -22.48 -23.75
N VAL A 13 -47.88 -21.21 -24.10
CA VAL A 13 -46.85 -20.16 -23.97
C VAL A 13 -46.29 -20.08 -22.54
N THR A 14 -47.10 -20.40 -21.53
CA THR A 14 -46.67 -20.41 -20.13
C THR A 14 -45.72 -21.56 -19.83
N ASP A 15 -45.97 -22.74 -20.37
CA ASP A 15 -45.13 -23.92 -20.14
C ASP A 15 -43.80 -23.79 -20.87
N ILE A 16 -43.84 -23.27 -22.11
CA ILE A 16 -42.62 -22.98 -22.87
C ILE A 16 -41.77 -21.91 -22.17
N ALA A 17 -42.39 -20.86 -21.63
CA ALA A 17 -41.70 -19.82 -20.87
C ALA A 17 -41.03 -20.38 -19.60
N ARG A 18 -41.70 -21.31 -18.91
CA ARG A 18 -41.18 -21.95 -17.70
C ARG A 18 -40.04 -22.93 -17.99
N GLU A 19 -40.17 -23.73 -19.06
CA GLU A 19 -39.18 -24.74 -19.44
C GLU A 19 -37.85 -24.10 -19.86
N TYR A 20 -37.91 -22.98 -20.60
CA TYR A 20 -36.72 -22.31 -21.14
C TYR A 20 -36.26 -21.10 -20.31
N ASP A 21 -36.87 -20.85 -19.15
CA ASP A 21 -36.63 -19.67 -18.30
C ASP A 21 -36.66 -18.34 -19.09
N LEU A 22 -37.69 -18.20 -19.93
CA LEU A 22 -37.90 -17.01 -20.77
C LEU A 22 -39.09 -16.20 -20.27
N ALA A 23 -39.05 -14.89 -20.48
CA ALA A 23 -40.24 -14.06 -20.29
C ALA A 23 -41.31 -14.46 -21.31
N ARG A 24 -42.58 -14.53 -20.90
CA ARG A 24 -43.71 -14.85 -21.80
C ARG A 24 -43.76 -13.94 -23.03
N ASN A 25 -43.40 -12.66 -22.87
CA ASN A 25 -43.31 -11.70 -23.97
C ASN A 25 -42.28 -12.13 -25.03
N THR A 26 -41.14 -12.66 -24.60
CA THR A 26 -40.10 -13.20 -25.51
C THR A 26 -40.62 -14.41 -26.29
N VAL A 27 -41.42 -15.28 -25.65
CA VAL A 27 -42.04 -16.42 -26.33
C VAL A 27 -43.09 -15.97 -27.35
N TYR A 28 -43.95 -15.00 -27.00
CA TYR A 28 -44.92 -14.42 -27.95
C TYR A 28 -44.22 -13.79 -29.16
N GLU A 29 -43.15 -13.02 -28.92
CA GLU A 29 -42.38 -12.37 -29.98
C GLU A 29 -41.66 -13.38 -30.89
N GLU A 30 -41.13 -14.47 -30.33
CA GLU A 30 -40.48 -15.55 -31.11
C GLU A 30 -41.47 -16.41 -31.91
N LEU A 31 -42.70 -16.60 -31.40
CA LEU A 31 -43.76 -17.28 -32.15
C LEU A 31 -44.23 -16.42 -33.34
N ALA A 32 -44.32 -15.10 -33.16
CA ALA A 32 -44.73 -14.16 -34.19
C ALA A 32 -43.65 -13.91 -35.27
N SER A 33 -42.36 -13.99 -34.93
CA SER A 33 -41.28 -13.71 -35.87
C SER A 33 -41.05 -14.89 -36.82
N PRO A 34 -41.20 -14.77 -38.15
CA PRO A 34 -41.03 -15.89 -39.09
C PRO A 34 -39.59 -16.46 -39.11
N VAL A 35 -38.60 -15.64 -38.77
CA VAL A 35 -37.16 -16.00 -38.71
C VAL A 35 -36.67 -15.88 -37.26
N PRO A 36 -35.77 -16.77 -36.77
CA PRO A 36 -35.15 -16.62 -35.45
C PRO A 36 -34.46 -15.25 -35.35
N ARG A 37 -34.72 -14.50 -34.28
CA ARG A 37 -34.06 -13.20 -34.10
C ARG A 37 -32.56 -13.42 -33.89
N ARG A 38 -31.75 -12.82 -34.76
CA ARG A 38 -30.30 -12.73 -34.56
C ARG A 38 -30.04 -11.42 -33.83
N TYR A 39 -29.43 -11.50 -32.65
CA TYR A 39 -28.95 -10.30 -31.97
C TYR A 39 -27.83 -9.68 -32.82
N GLU A 40 -28.10 -8.53 -33.44
CA GLU A 40 -27.09 -7.72 -34.09
C GLU A 40 -26.50 -6.73 -33.11
N ARG A 41 -25.28 -7.03 -32.64
CA ARG A 41 -24.51 -6.09 -31.84
C ARG A 41 -24.08 -4.93 -32.74
N LYS A 42 -24.48 -3.69 -32.41
CA LYS A 42 -23.92 -2.49 -33.06
C LYS A 42 -22.39 -2.55 -32.97
N GLN A 43 -21.71 -2.51 -34.11
CA GLN A 43 -20.26 -2.55 -34.14
C GLN A 43 -19.69 -1.30 -33.43
N PRO A 44 -18.61 -1.44 -32.65
CA PRO A 44 -17.97 -0.29 -32.02
C PRO A 44 -17.50 0.69 -33.10
N THR A 45 -17.70 1.99 -32.90
CA THR A 45 -17.13 3.03 -33.77
C THR A 45 -15.61 2.92 -33.79
N SER A 46 -15.06 2.50 -34.93
CA SER A 46 -13.61 2.46 -35.17
C SER A 46 -13.04 3.88 -35.25
N LEU A 47 -11.76 4.02 -34.87
CA LEU A 47 -11.02 5.26 -35.15
C LEU A 47 -10.74 5.34 -36.66
N THR A 48 -10.81 6.55 -37.21
CA THR A 48 -10.33 6.81 -38.57
C THR A 48 -8.80 6.80 -38.61
N GLU A 49 -8.22 6.70 -39.80
CA GLU A 49 -6.76 6.72 -39.99
C GLU A 49 -6.11 8.00 -39.41
N ALA A 50 -6.71 9.17 -39.65
CA ALA A 50 -6.22 10.43 -39.08
C ALA A 50 -6.28 10.46 -37.54
N GLN A 51 -7.33 9.87 -36.94
CA GLN A 51 -7.46 9.78 -35.49
C GLN A 51 -6.43 8.81 -34.88
N LEU A 52 -6.15 7.68 -35.56
CA LEU A 52 -5.12 6.73 -35.15
C LEU A 52 -3.74 7.37 -35.18
N ILE A 53 -3.38 8.05 -36.28
CA ILE A 53 -2.11 8.75 -36.43
C ILE A 53 -1.92 9.81 -35.33
N HIS A 54 -2.96 10.56 -34.99
CA HIS A 54 -2.91 11.53 -33.89
C HIS A 54 -2.62 10.86 -32.54
N VAL A 55 -3.33 9.76 -32.22
CA VAL A 55 -3.12 9.01 -30.97
C VAL A 55 -1.70 8.46 -30.89
N GLU A 56 -1.21 7.85 -31.97
CA GLU A 56 0.14 7.29 -32.03
C GLU A 56 1.21 8.38 -31.84
N ARG A 57 1.07 9.52 -32.51
CA ARG A 57 1.96 10.67 -32.34
C ARG A 57 2.00 11.16 -30.88
N ARG A 58 0.83 11.26 -30.23
CA ARG A 58 0.74 11.72 -28.84
C ARG A 58 1.33 10.71 -27.86
N LEU A 59 1.13 9.42 -28.10
CA LEU A 59 1.73 8.36 -27.28
C LEU A 59 3.24 8.23 -27.49
N ALA A 60 3.76 8.54 -28.68
CA ALA A 60 5.20 8.58 -28.94
C ALA A 60 5.91 9.68 -28.12
N VAL A 61 5.27 10.84 -27.96
CA VAL A 61 5.80 11.96 -27.17
C VAL A 61 5.55 11.77 -25.67
N CYS A 62 4.38 11.25 -25.29
CA CYS A 62 3.98 11.06 -23.90
C CYS A 62 3.29 9.69 -23.70
N PRO A 63 4.04 8.61 -23.46
CA PRO A 63 3.48 7.25 -23.34
C PRO A 63 2.44 7.09 -22.21
N ASN A 64 2.55 7.91 -21.16
CA ASN A 64 1.70 7.86 -19.97
C ASN A 64 0.55 8.90 -19.99
N LEU A 65 0.31 9.58 -21.10
CA LEU A 65 -0.76 10.58 -21.23
C LEU A 65 -2.11 9.99 -20.78
N ARG A 66 -2.97 10.74 -20.09
CA ARG A 66 -4.23 10.16 -19.60
C ARG A 66 -5.15 9.88 -20.79
N GLY A 67 -5.80 8.71 -20.77
CA GLY A 67 -6.71 8.33 -21.85
C GLY A 67 -7.92 9.28 -21.97
N THR A 68 -8.33 9.91 -20.87
CA THR A 68 -9.39 10.93 -20.85
C THR A 68 -9.02 12.15 -21.70
N ASP A 69 -7.75 12.56 -21.62
CA ASP A 69 -7.27 13.77 -22.29
C ASP A 69 -7.17 13.52 -23.80
N LEU A 70 -6.63 12.35 -24.20
CA LEU A 70 -6.63 11.91 -25.60
C LEU A 70 -8.04 11.75 -26.18
N HIS A 71 -8.99 11.24 -25.39
CA HIS A 71 -10.38 11.12 -25.84
C HIS A 71 -11.01 12.50 -26.06
N ALA A 72 -10.76 13.45 -25.18
CA ALA A 72 -11.21 14.83 -25.33
C ALA A 72 -10.60 15.48 -26.57
N GLU A 73 -9.28 15.37 -26.77
CA GLU A 73 -8.58 15.86 -27.98
C GLU A 73 -9.24 15.31 -29.26
N LEU A 74 -9.50 13.99 -29.31
CA LEU A 74 -10.15 13.37 -30.46
C LEU A 74 -11.59 13.82 -30.70
N ARG A 75 -12.38 14.03 -29.63
CA ARG A 75 -13.75 14.54 -29.75
C ARG A 75 -13.78 15.96 -30.29
N HIS A 76 -12.91 16.83 -29.76
CA HIS A 76 -12.94 18.26 -30.05
C HIS A 76 -12.26 18.63 -31.37
N GLN A 77 -11.16 17.96 -31.72
CA GLN A 77 -10.30 18.36 -32.85
C GLN A 77 -10.43 17.42 -34.06
N TYR A 78 -10.83 16.18 -33.85
CA TYR A 78 -10.87 15.14 -34.89
C TYR A 78 -12.25 14.49 -35.05
N GLY A 79 -13.29 15.06 -34.43
CA GLY A 79 -14.69 14.67 -34.62
C GLY A 79 -15.03 13.24 -34.16
N TYR A 80 -14.30 12.67 -33.20
CA TYR A 80 -14.58 11.31 -32.73
C TYR A 80 -15.93 11.22 -32.00
N ALA A 81 -16.86 10.41 -32.52
CA ALA A 81 -18.19 10.25 -31.93
C ALA A 81 -18.30 9.09 -30.93
N GLY A 82 -17.26 8.27 -30.78
CA GLY A 82 -17.30 7.08 -29.94
C GLY A 82 -17.25 7.37 -28.43
N SER A 83 -17.83 6.46 -27.65
CA SER A 83 -17.79 6.51 -26.19
C SER A 83 -16.37 6.32 -25.65
N TYR A 84 -16.10 6.87 -24.45
CA TYR A 84 -14.81 6.70 -23.78
C TYR A 84 -14.42 5.22 -23.58
N PRO A 85 -15.33 4.31 -23.15
CA PRO A 85 -14.99 2.89 -23.04
C PRO A 85 -14.64 2.21 -24.38
N ALA A 86 -15.22 2.67 -25.49
CA ALA A 86 -14.85 2.19 -26.83
C ALA A 86 -13.44 2.65 -27.20
N PHE A 87 -13.14 3.94 -27.01
CA PHE A 87 -11.80 4.49 -27.21
C PHE A 87 -10.74 3.80 -26.33
N GLN A 88 -11.03 3.56 -25.06
CA GLN A 88 -10.13 2.91 -24.12
C GLN A 88 -9.77 1.46 -24.53
N ARG A 89 -10.62 0.78 -25.31
CA ARG A 89 -10.29 -0.53 -25.89
C ARG A 89 -9.26 -0.40 -27.02
N HIS A 90 -9.38 0.60 -27.88
CA HIS A 90 -8.40 0.87 -28.94
C HIS A 90 -7.06 1.34 -28.36
N LEU A 91 -7.11 2.23 -27.36
CA LEU A 91 -5.93 2.74 -26.67
C LEU A 91 -5.11 1.63 -25.99
N ARG A 92 -5.76 0.56 -25.53
CA ARG A 92 -5.09 -0.61 -24.94
C ARG A 92 -4.28 -1.41 -25.96
N CYS A 93 -4.70 -1.43 -27.23
CA CYS A 93 -3.96 -2.10 -28.30
C CYS A 93 -2.78 -1.24 -28.80
N LEU A 94 -2.93 0.08 -28.77
CA LEU A 94 -1.92 1.03 -29.23
C LEU A 94 -0.81 1.29 -28.19
N ARG A 95 -1.10 1.10 -26.91
CA ARG A 95 -0.06 1.13 -25.88
C ARG A 95 0.69 -0.20 -25.90
N PRO A 96 2.03 -0.20 -25.95
CA PRO A 96 2.77 -1.42 -25.68
C PRO A 96 2.29 -1.97 -24.34
N ALA A 97 2.02 -3.28 -24.30
CA ALA A 97 1.69 -3.94 -23.05
C ALA A 97 2.81 -3.60 -22.06
N GLN A 98 2.49 -2.88 -20.99
CA GLN A 98 3.43 -2.77 -19.88
C GLN A 98 3.65 -4.21 -19.42
N VAL A 99 4.82 -4.75 -19.73
CA VAL A 99 5.34 -5.95 -19.10
C VAL A 99 5.49 -5.57 -17.64
N ARG A 100 4.41 -5.74 -16.89
CA ARG A 100 4.48 -5.76 -15.45
C ARG A 100 5.18 -7.06 -15.15
N ASP A 101 6.42 -6.96 -14.67
CA ASP A 101 7.08 -8.09 -14.02
C ASP A 101 6.07 -8.85 -13.19
N PRO A 102 6.04 -10.19 -13.25
CA PRO A 102 5.23 -10.97 -12.32
C PRO A 102 5.60 -10.54 -10.90
N GLU A 103 4.66 -9.90 -10.20
CA GLU A 103 4.80 -9.56 -8.79
C GLU A 103 4.82 -10.88 -8.02
N VAL A 104 6.00 -11.41 -7.71
CA VAL A 104 6.16 -12.43 -6.67
C VAL A 104 5.82 -11.73 -5.36
N ARG A 105 4.59 -11.91 -4.90
CA ARG A 105 4.05 -11.27 -3.70
C ARG A 105 4.44 -12.09 -2.48
N PHE A 106 5.28 -11.52 -1.62
CA PHE A 106 5.67 -12.12 -0.36
C PHE A 106 4.58 -11.87 0.71
N GLU A 107 3.80 -12.91 0.98
CA GLU A 107 2.92 -12.91 2.14
C GLU A 107 3.68 -13.32 3.41
N THR A 108 3.35 -12.68 4.52
CA THR A 108 4.01 -12.91 5.81
C THR A 108 2.96 -13.39 6.80
N ALA A 109 3.35 -14.32 7.69
CA ALA A 109 2.46 -14.79 8.76
C ALA A 109 2.06 -13.63 9.70
N SER A 110 0.96 -13.82 10.41
CA SER A 110 0.46 -12.88 11.42
C SER A 110 1.52 -12.63 12.50
N GLY A 111 1.70 -11.37 12.90
CA GLY A 111 2.68 -10.94 13.90
C GLY A 111 4.15 -11.05 13.43
N LYS A 112 4.40 -11.49 12.19
CA LYS A 112 5.77 -11.73 11.71
C LYS A 112 6.52 -10.46 11.40
N GLN A 113 5.94 -9.57 10.59
CA GLN A 113 6.69 -8.46 10.00
C GLN A 113 5.87 -7.16 9.97
N THR A 114 6.50 -6.06 10.37
CA THR A 114 6.07 -4.69 10.07
C THR A 114 7.01 -4.09 9.04
N GLN A 115 6.49 -3.36 8.06
CA GLN A 115 7.32 -2.57 7.13
C GLN A 115 7.19 -1.10 7.50
N ALA A 116 8.31 -0.39 7.59
CA ALA A 116 8.36 1.02 7.94
C ALA A 116 9.09 1.82 6.86
N ASP A 117 8.55 2.98 6.52
CA ASP A 117 9.11 3.86 5.50
C ASP A 117 8.68 5.32 5.70
N TRP A 118 9.50 6.25 5.22
CA TRP A 118 9.19 7.67 5.22
C TRP A 118 8.52 8.10 3.91
N ALA A 119 7.46 8.89 4.03
CA ALA A 119 6.86 9.61 2.92
C ALA A 119 7.12 11.11 3.04
N ASP A 120 7.68 11.71 1.99
CA ASP A 120 7.70 13.17 1.84
C ASP A 120 6.40 13.66 1.21
N LEU A 121 5.72 14.58 1.90
CA LEU A 121 4.43 15.12 1.51
C LEU A 121 4.54 16.54 0.91
N GLY A 122 5.69 17.20 1.03
CA GLY A 122 5.88 18.59 0.61
C GLY A 122 5.42 19.60 1.67
N ALA A 123 5.10 20.83 1.24
CA ALA A 123 4.79 21.94 2.13
C ALA A 123 3.34 21.88 2.66
N PHE A 124 3.17 21.91 3.98
CA PHE A 124 1.89 21.93 4.68
C PHE A 124 1.87 23.05 5.73
N PRO A 125 0.68 23.61 6.05
CA PRO A 125 0.57 24.59 7.12
C PRO A 125 0.90 23.93 8.47
N LEU A 126 1.74 24.55 9.29
CA LEU A 126 2.01 24.16 10.66
C LEU A 126 2.15 25.43 11.51
N GLY A 127 1.25 25.61 12.46
CA GLY A 127 1.08 26.88 13.13
C GLY A 127 0.78 27.98 12.10
N ARG A 128 1.66 28.98 12.02
CA ARG A 128 1.54 30.12 11.10
C ARG A 128 2.36 29.97 9.82
N GLU A 129 3.13 28.90 9.69
CA GLU A 129 4.14 28.75 8.63
C GLU A 129 3.80 27.58 7.71
N MET A 130 4.40 27.59 6.52
CA MET A 130 4.40 26.44 5.62
C MET A 130 5.70 25.67 5.82
N VAL A 131 5.61 24.43 6.32
CA VAL A 131 6.76 23.59 6.61
C VAL A 131 6.74 22.34 5.74
N ARG A 132 7.91 21.78 5.43
CA ARG A 132 7.98 20.48 4.78
C ARG A 132 7.53 19.40 5.78
N LEU A 133 6.51 18.64 5.41
CA LEU A 133 5.93 17.60 6.24
C LEU A 133 6.31 16.22 5.71
N HIS A 134 6.78 15.38 6.62
CA HIS A 134 7.09 13.98 6.39
C HIS A 134 6.11 13.10 7.18
N ALA A 135 5.86 11.90 6.70
CA ALA A 135 5.05 10.91 7.40
C ALA A 135 5.80 9.59 7.53
N MET A 136 6.00 9.15 8.77
CA MET A 136 6.45 7.80 9.09
C MET A 136 5.25 6.88 8.88
N VAL A 137 5.36 5.99 7.90
CA VAL A 137 4.32 5.03 7.56
C VAL A 137 4.79 3.64 7.94
N THR A 138 4.03 2.99 8.82
CA THR A 138 4.21 1.58 9.13
C THR A 138 3.03 0.79 8.60
N ILE A 139 3.25 -0.46 8.19
CA ILE A 139 2.20 -1.38 7.78
C ILE A 139 2.48 -2.80 8.28
N LEU A 140 1.47 -3.40 8.91
CA LEU A 140 1.52 -4.81 9.29
C LEU A 140 1.50 -5.71 8.06
N GLY A 141 2.46 -6.62 8.01
CA GLY A 141 2.72 -7.50 6.89
C GLY A 141 1.63 -8.55 6.65
N TYR A 142 0.75 -8.84 7.61
CA TYR A 142 -0.37 -9.77 7.43
C TYR A 142 -1.70 -9.02 7.26
N SER A 143 -2.15 -8.28 8.28
CA SER A 143 -3.45 -7.60 8.27
C SER A 143 -3.54 -6.43 7.29
N ARG A 144 -2.41 -5.88 6.83
CA ARG A 144 -2.32 -4.62 6.06
C ARG A 144 -2.80 -3.40 6.86
N ALA A 145 -2.87 -3.49 8.19
CA ALA A 145 -3.21 -2.36 9.03
C ALA A 145 -2.06 -1.35 9.06
N PRO A 146 -2.27 -0.10 8.63
CA PRO A 146 -1.23 0.92 8.71
C PRO A 146 -1.27 1.67 10.03
N ALA A 147 -0.16 2.31 10.38
CA ALA A 147 -0.12 3.45 11.28
C ALA A 147 0.76 4.54 10.67
N ILE A 148 0.37 5.80 10.88
CA ILE A 148 0.96 6.97 10.24
C ILE A 148 1.20 8.04 11.29
N ARG A 149 2.42 8.58 11.34
CA ARG A 149 2.82 9.66 12.25
C ARG A 149 3.62 10.72 11.53
N PHE A 150 3.30 12.00 11.74
CA PHE A 150 3.91 13.10 11.01
C PHE A 150 5.09 13.72 11.73
N ALA A 151 6.02 14.30 10.96
CA ALA A 151 7.14 15.06 11.48
C ALA A 151 7.62 16.10 10.47
N THR A 152 8.41 17.06 10.95
CA THR A 152 9.05 18.11 10.13
C THR A 152 10.45 17.74 9.65
N ASP A 153 11.01 16.64 10.15
CA ASP A 153 12.32 16.13 9.77
C ASP A 153 12.33 14.60 9.80
N THR A 154 13.38 14.01 9.24
CA THR A 154 13.61 12.57 9.18
C THR A 154 14.88 12.17 9.93
N THR A 155 15.29 12.96 10.94
CA THR A 155 16.47 12.64 11.75
C THR A 155 16.26 11.34 12.52
N ARG A 156 17.35 10.71 12.95
CA ARG A 156 17.29 9.44 13.70
C ARG A 156 16.45 9.53 14.99
N PRO A 157 16.59 10.56 15.84
CA PRO A 157 15.74 10.75 17.02
C PRO A 157 14.24 10.79 16.68
N THR A 158 13.87 11.63 15.70
CA THR A 158 12.49 11.77 15.23
C THR A 158 11.98 10.47 14.62
N THR A 159 12.80 9.79 13.82
CA THR A 159 12.47 8.50 13.21
C THR A 159 12.12 7.44 14.27
N PHE A 160 12.93 7.32 15.31
CA PHE A 160 12.69 6.34 16.38
C PHE A 160 11.44 6.69 17.21
N GLU A 161 11.26 7.97 17.53
CA GLU A 161 10.08 8.45 18.25
C GLU A 161 8.79 8.19 17.45
N ARG A 162 8.76 8.56 16.17
CA ARG A 162 7.59 8.34 15.30
C ARG A 162 7.34 6.88 15.00
N LEU A 163 8.38 6.07 14.81
CA LEU A 163 8.25 4.62 14.66
C LEU A 163 7.61 4.00 15.91
N LEU A 164 8.06 4.39 17.11
CA LEU A 164 7.48 3.92 18.36
C LEU A 164 5.99 4.25 18.46
N ARG A 165 5.61 5.51 18.17
CA ARG A 165 4.20 5.94 18.16
C ARG A 165 3.34 5.16 17.18
N CYS A 166 3.88 4.83 16.00
CA CYS A 166 3.21 3.96 15.03
C CYS A 166 2.98 2.54 15.57
N LEU A 167 3.98 1.95 16.23
CA LEU A 167 3.86 0.62 16.83
C LEU A 167 2.84 0.61 17.98
N GLU A 168 2.78 1.69 18.77
CA GLU A 168 1.74 1.88 19.79
C GLU A 168 0.33 1.91 19.18
N ASP A 169 0.13 2.65 18.09
CA ASP A 169 -1.16 2.69 17.38
C ASP A 169 -1.58 1.32 16.82
N GLN A 170 -0.61 0.52 16.38
CA GLN A 170 -0.85 -0.84 15.90
C GLN A 170 -1.13 -1.83 17.04
N GLY A 171 -0.88 -1.45 18.29
CA GLY A 171 -1.10 -2.26 19.48
C GLY A 171 0.08 -3.17 19.84
N GLY A 172 1.26 -2.97 19.25
CA GLY A 172 2.46 -3.72 19.59
C GLY A 172 3.49 -3.83 18.47
N VAL A 173 4.50 -4.65 18.73
CA VAL A 173 5.67 -4.90 17.88
C VAL A 173 5.58 -6.30 17.28
N THR A 174 5.90 -6.42 16.01
CA THR A 174 6.02 -7.71 15.31
C THR A 174 7.39 -8.36 15.58
N ARG A 175 7.60 -9.60 15.11
CA ARG A 175 8.91 -10.29 15.26
C ARG A 175 10.04 -9.59 14.51
N GLU A 176 9.76 -8.97 13.37
CA GLU A 176 10.75 -8.25 12.58
C GLU A 176 10.21 -6.93 12.02
N ILE A 177 11.03 -5.89 12.02
CA ILE A 177 10.72 -4.62 11.35
C ILE A 177 11.64 -4.50 10.13
N LEU A 178 11.02 -4.40 8.95
CA LEU A 178 11.69 -4.16 7.68
C LEU A 178 11.70 -2.67 7.37
N THR A 179 12.89 -2.07 7.30
CA THR A 179 13.10 -0.66 6.95
C THR A 179 13.82 -0.51 5.62
N ASP A 180 13.85 0.71 5.10
CA ASP A 180 14.81 1.05 4.06
C ASP A 180 16.24 1.15 4.62
N ARG A 181 17.19 1.37 3.72
CA ARG A 181 18.58 1.74 4.03
C ARG A 181 18.77 3.24 4.20
N ASP A 182 17.78 3.93 4.76
CA ASP A 182 17.93 5.35 5.07
C ASP A 182 18.95 5.56 6.22
N PRO A 183 19.53 6.76 6.32
CA PRO A 183 20.57 7.04 7.31
C PRO A 183 20.11 6.91 8.77
N ALA A 184 18.81 6.91 9.07
CA ALA A 184 18.34 6.71 10.43
C ALA A 184 18.54 5.25 10.88
N PHE A 185 18.34 4.28 9.98
CA PHE A 185 18.46 2.85 10.29
C PHE A 185 19.78 2.20 9.87
N CYS A 186 20.48 2.77 8.89
CA CYS A 186 21.71 2.19 8.34
C CYS A 186 22.86 3.20 8.34
N VAL A 187 24.08 2.74 8.59
CA VAL A 187 25.32 3.54 8.55
C VAL A 187 26.26 3.16 7.40
N GLY A 188 25.95 2.09 6.68
CA GLY A 188 26.75 1.67 5.53
C GLY A 188 26.30 0.36 4.92
N ALA A 189 27.18 -0.22 4.12
CA ALA A 189 27.00 -1.53 3.52
C ALA A 189 28.29 -2.36 3.65
N THR A 190 28.14 -3.67 3.80
CA THR A 190 29.24 -4.63 3.78
C THR A 190 29.69 -4.89 2.34
N CYS A 191 30.87 -5.49 2.15
CA CYS A 191 31.44 -5.78 0.83
C CYS A 191 30.56 -6.71 -0.03
N ASP A 192 29.78 -7.59 0.60
CA ASP A 192 28.79 -8.48 -0.03
C ASP A 192 27.41 -7.81 -0.26
N GLY A 193 27.30 -6.50 0.00
CA GLY A 193 26.08 -5.72 -0.23
C GLY A 193 25.03 -5.82 0.88
N GLY A 194 25.36 -6.46 2.02
CA GLY A 194 24.58 -6.40 3.25
C GLY A 194 24.45 -4.97 3.79
N ALA A 195 23.39 -4.67 4.53
CA ALA A 195 23.25 -3.37 5.18
C ALA A 195 23.94 -3.41 6.55
N ILE A 196 24.72 -2.39 6.86
CA ILE A 196 25.27 -2.17 8.20
C ILE A 196 24.27 -1.29 8.94
N LEU A 197 23.59 -1.86 9.94
CA LEU A 197 22.59 -1.17 10.74
C LEU A 197 23.26 -0.14 11.67
N ALA A 198 22.58 0.97 11.90
CA ALA A 198 23.00 1.96 12.89
C ALA A 198 23.01 1.34 14.30
N PRO A 199 24.06 1.52 15.11
CA PRO A 199 24.11 0.98 16.47
C PRO A 199 22.89 1.37 17.32
N GLU A 200 22.44 2.62 17.22
CA GLU A 200 21.28 3.10 17.97
C GLU A 200 19.97 2.43 17.52
N TRP A 201 19.90 1.99 16.25
CA TRP A 201 18.77 1.20 15.76
C TRP A 201 18.82 -0.23 16.30
N VAL A 202 20.00 -0.83 16.38
CA VAL A 202 20.18 -2.16 17.00
C VAL A 202 19.81 -2.15 18.48
N ASP A 203 20.22 -1.10 19.21
CA ASP A 203 19.86 -0.92 20.62
C ASP A 203 18.35 -0.77 20.80
N MET A 204 17.72 0.09 20.00
CA MET A 204 16.26 0.25 20.01
C MET A 204 15.54 -1.05 19.70
N ALA A 205 15.98 -1.78 18.67
CA ALA A 205 15.37 -3.04 18.28
C ALA A 205 15.48 -4.10 19.41
N THR A 206 16.62 -4.13 20.11
CA THR A 206 16.82 -4.97 21.30
C THR A 206 15.86 -4.60 22.42
N LEU A 207 15.68 -3.30 22.69
CA LEU A 207 14.74 -2.82 23.71
C LEU A 207 13.27 -3.17 23.39
N LEU A 208 12.91 -3.14 22.10
CA LEU A 208 11.59 -3.50 21.59
C LEU A 208 11.37 -5.02 21.46
N GLY A 209 12.43 -5.83 21.55
CA GLY A 209 12.36 -7.28 21.34
C GLY A 209 12.05 -7.65 19.89
N VAL A 210 12.59 -6.90 18.93
CA VAL A 210 12.34 -7.07 17.48
C VAL A 210 13.62 -7.30 16.72
N VAL A 211 13.54 -8.09 15.64
CA VAL A 211 14.66 -8.30 14.72
C VAL A 211 14.67 -7.17 13.67
N PRO A 212 15.69 -6.29 13.64
CA PRO A 212 15.77 -5.26 12.62
C PRO A 212 16.20 -5.88 11.29
N ARG A 213 15.49 -5.54 10.22
CA ARG A 213 15.79 -5.97 8.85
C ARG A 213 15.88 -4.74 7.95
N ALA A 214 16.92 -4.66 7.15
CA ALA A 214 17.01 -3.68 6.07
C ALA A 214 16.70 -4.35 4.73
N CYS A 215 16.09 -3.60 3.81
CA CYS A 215 15.87 -4.06 2.45
C CYS A 215 17.19 -4.47 1.78
N LYS A 216 17.17 -5.59 1.04
CA LYS A 216 18.32 -6.01 0.23
C LYS A 216 18.39 -5.17 -1.06
N PRO A 217 19.58 -4.83 -1.57
CA PRO A 217 19.72 -4.16 -2.85
C PRO A 217 19.13 -5.08 -3.93
N TYR A 218 18.45 -4.52 -4.93
CA TYR A 218 17.79 -5.27 -6.01
C TYR A 218 16.62 -6.20 -5.59
N ARG A 219 16.19 -6.21 -4.33
CA ARG A 219 14.95 -6.87 -3.85
C ARG A 219 13.91 -5.89 -3.28
N ALA A 220 13.80 -4.71 -3.90
CA ALA A 220 12.80 -3.68 -3.57
C ALA A 220 11.36 -4.23 -3.47
N LYS A 221 11.05 -5.31 -4.20
CA LYS A 221 9.74 -5.97 -4.22
C LYS A 221 9.25 -6.48 -2.85
N THR A 222 10.13 -6.61 -1.84
CA THR A 222 9.73 -6.95 -0.46
C THR A 222 9.15 -5.78 0.32
N LYS A 223 9.52 -4.52 0.02
CA LYS A 223 9.02 -3.29 0.66
C LYS A 223 7.70 -2.78 0.07
N GLY A 224 7.18 -3.46 -0.96
CA GLY A 224 6.03 -2.98 -1.76
C GLY A 224 4.72 -2.79 -0.98
N LYS A 225 4.59 -3.28 0.27
CA LYS A 225 3.41 -3.02 1.11
C LYS A 225 3.45 -1.59 1.65
N ALA A 226 4.60 -1.14 2.14
CA ALA A 226 4.79 0.24 2.61
C ALA A 226 4.68 1.23 1.44
N GLU A 227 5.33 0.97 0.31
CA GLU A 227 5.24 1.82 -0.89
C GLU A 227 3.79 2.00 -1.38
N ARG A 228 3.02 0.90 -1.37
CA ARG A 228 1.59 0.96 -1.74
C ARG A 228 0.79 1.81 -0.76
N MET A 229 1.08 1.70 0.53
CA MET A 229 0.43 2.49 1.56
C MET A 229 0.83 3.98 1.47
N ILE A 230 2.08 4.29 1.14
CA ILE A 230 2.55 5.65 0.89
C ILE A 230 1.82 6.26 -0.31
N ARG A 231 1.64 5.51 -1.40
CA ARG A 231 0.82 5.98 -2.52
C ARG A 231 -0.60 6.28 -2.08
N GLU A 232 -1.21 5.41 -1.26
CA GLU A 232 -2.55 5.63 -0.74
C GLU A 232 -2.64 6.83 0.21
N LEU A 233 -1.61 7.06 1.02
CA LEU A 233 -1.50 8.27 1.82
C LEU A 233 -1.54 9.53 0.93
N LYS A 234 -0.76 9.54 -0.16
CA LYS A 234 -0.68 10.69 -1.08
C LYS A 234 -1.94 10.88 -1.92
N GLU A 235 -2.50 9.81 -2.46
CA GLU A 235 -3.64 9.87 -3.38
C GLU A 235 -5.00 9.87 -2.66
N GLY A 236 -5.08 9.25 -1.49
CA GLY A 236 -6.32 9.05 -0.73
C GLY A 236 -6.43 9.93 0.50
N PHE A 237 -5.49 9.79 1.46
CA PHE A 237 -5.57 10.56 2.70
C PHE A 237 -5.50 12.06 2.47
N LEU A 238 -4.59 12.56 1.62
CA LEU A 238 -4.50 14.01 1.35
C LEU A 238 -5.78 14.57 0.72
N GLY A 239 -6.42 13.81 -0.18
CA GLY A 239 -7.71 14.18 -0.76
C GLY A 239 -8.85 14.14 0.26
N TRP A 240 -8.82 13.21 1.22
CA TRP A 240 -9.78 13.16 2.33
C TRP A 240 -9.55 14.30 3.33
N LEU A 241 -8.29 14.61 3.63
CA LEU A 241 -7.85 15.62 4.58
C LEU A 241 -8.30 17.03 4.16
N SER A 242 -8.31 17.34 2.86
CA SER A 242 -8.77 18.64 2.36
C SER A 242 -10.25 18.92 2.66
N GLY A 243 -11.05 17.87 2.87
CA GLY A 243 -12.44 17.99 3.33
C GLY A 243 -12.61 18.05 4.84
N GLN A 244 -11.52 17.99 5.61
CA GLN A 244 -11.56 18.03 7.08
C GLN A 244 -11.31 19.45 7.60
N LEU A 245 -11.96 19.78 8.71
CA LEU A 245 -11.69 21.02 9.43
C LEU A 245 -10.40 20.88 10.25
N LEU A 246 -9.35 21.60 9.87
CA LEU A 246 -8.18 21.79 10.73
C LEU A 246 -8.32 23.07 11.55
N PRO A 247 -7.73 23.15 12.75
CA PRO A 247 -7.60 24.41 13.47
C PRO A 247 -6.90 25.46 12.58
N PRO A 248 -7.14 26.77 12.81
CA PRO A 248 -6.48 27.84 12.04
C PRO A 248 -4.95 27.76 12.07
N TYR A 249 -4.39 27.22 13.16
CA TYR A 249 -2.97 27.00 13.36
C TYR A 249 -2.74 25.52 13.68
N PRO A 250 -2.69 24.64 12.67
CA PRO A 250 -2.61 23.20 12.89
C PRO A 250 -1.24 22.81 13.47
N SER A 251 -1.25 21.83 14.37
CA SER A 251 -0.06 21.22 14.95
C SER A 251 0.21 19.83 14.35
N ILE A 252 1.37 19.24 14.64
CA ILE A 252 1.68 17.86 14.27
C ILE A 252 0.64 16.90 14.87
N ALA A 253 0.20 17.17 16.11
CA ALA A 253 -0.80 16.36 16.79
C ALA A 253 -2.16 16.37 16.07
N ASP A 254 -2.53 17.48 15.42
CA ASP A 254 -3.74 17.58 14.61
C ASP A 254 -3.64 16.68 13.38
N TYR A 255 -2.51 16.70 12.67
CA TYR A 255 -2.27 15.80 11.53
C TYR A 255 -2.28 14.33 11.96
N ASP A 256 -1.60 13.99 13.05
CA ASP A 256 -1.61 12.65 13.64
C ASP A 256 -3.03 12.19 13.98
N ALA A 257 -3.85 13.07 14.57
CA ALA A 257 -5.25 12.78 14.89
C ALA A 257 -6.09 12.53 13.62
N ARG A 258 -5.88 13.34 12.58
CA ARG A 258 -6.56 13.18 11.28
C ARG A 258 -6.17 11.89 10.57
N ALA A 259 -4.89 11.50 10.60
CA ALA A 259 -4.48 10.22 10.04
C ALA A 259 -5.09 9.04 10.79
N ARG A 260 -5.09 9.06 12.13
CA ARG A 260 -5.76 8.03 12.94
C ARG A 260 -7.24 7.91 12.60
N LEU A 261 -7.94 9.04 12.50
CA LEU A 261 -9.35 9.08 12.13
C LEU A 261 -9.59 8.50 10.72
N TRP A 262 -8.78 8.90 9.74
CA TRP A 262 -8.86 8.38 8.38
C TRP A 262 -8.61 6.86 8.32
N ILE A 263 -7.60 6.36 9.03
CA ILE A 263 -7.32 4.93 9.11
C ILE A 263 -8.54 4.20 9.67
N GLN A 264 -9.12 4.68 10.77
CA GLN A 264 -10.29 4.08 11.40
C GLN A 264 -11.52 4.07 10.47
N GLN A 265 -11.82 5.19 9.82
CA GLN A 265 -13.05 5.36 9.04
C GLN A 265 -12.97 4.80 7.63
N MET A 266 -11.78 4.83 7.00
CA MET A 266 -11.61 4.50 5.58
C MET A 266 -10.84 3.21 5.37
N VAL A 267 -9.76 3.00 6.14
CA VAL A 267 -8.82 1.90 5.88
C VAL A 267 -9.22 0.63 6.61
N LEU A 268 -9.57 0.70 7.90
CA LEU A 268 -9.87 -0.49 8.70
C LEU A 268 -11.21 -1.13 8.31
N VAL A 269 -12.19 -0.36 7.84
CA VAL A 269 -13.52 -0.89 7.49
C VAL A 269 -13.57 -1.59 6.12
N ARG A 270 -12.56 -1.41 5.27
CA ARG A 270 -12.61 -1.91 3.89
C ARG A 270 -12.16 -3.37 3.80
N ARG A 271 -12.71 -4.08 2.82
CA ARG A 271 -12.24 -5.42 2.44
C ARG A 271 -11.02 -5.30 1.53
N HIS A 272 -9.87 -5.79 2.00
CA HIS A 272 -8.64 -5.73 1.22
C HIS A 272 -8.57 -6.87 0.19
N ARG A 273 -8.29 -6.52 -1.08
CA ARG A 273 -8.38 -7.43 -2.24
C ARG A 273 -7.53 -8.70 -2.11
N THR A 274 -6.31 -8.58 -1.59
CA THR A 274 -5.38 -9.73 -1.48
C THR A 274 -5.76 -10.69 -0.36
N ILE A 275 -5.91 -10.18 0.87
CA ILE A 275 -6.28 -11.00 2.03
C ILE A 275 -7.74 -11.44 2.02
N LYS A 276 -8.59 -10.81 1.19
CA LYS A 276 -10.04 -11.05 1.11
C LYS A 276 -10.77 -10.95 2.45
N ARG A 277 -10.24 -10.16 3.39
CA ARG A 277 -10.79 -9.88 4.73
C ARG A 277 -10.89 -8.38 4.94
N ILE A 278 -11.71 -7.98 5.90
CA ILE A 278 -11.74 -6.59 6.37
C ILE A 278 -10.44 -6.33 7.14
N VAL A 279 -9.78 -5.20 6.84
CA VAL A 279 -8.45 -4.88 7.41
C VAL A 279 -8.52 -4.81 8.94
N GLY A 280 -9.55 -4.19 9.50
CA GLY A 280 -9.77 -4.06 10.94
C GLY A 280 -9.99 -5.40 11.64
N GLU A 281 -10.75 -6.31 11.05
CA GLU A 281 -10.94 -7.66 11.60
C GLU A 281 -9.63 -8.45 11.61
N ALA A 282 -8.88 -8.41 10.51
CA ALA A 282 -7.58 -9.04 10.41
C ALA A 282 -6.57 -8.43 11.39
N TRP A 283 -6.64 -7.11 11.59
CA TRP A 283 -5.82 -6.39 12.55
C TRP A 283 -6.12 -6.81 13.99
N LEU A 284 -7.39 -6.87 14.38
CA LEU A 284 -7.76 -7.27 15.74
C LEU A 284 -7.26 -8.67 16.08
N ALA A 285 -7.35 -9.61 15.13
CA ALA A 285 -6.80 -10.95 15.29
C ALA A 285 -5.26 -10.96 15.37
N GLU A 286 -4.58 -10.15 14.54
CA GLU A 286 -3.12 -10.04 14.56
C GLU A 286 -2.59 -9.32 15.81
N ARG A 287 -3.32 -8.30 16.30
CA ARG A 287 -2.93 -7.47 17.44
C ARG A 287 -2.70 -8.30 18.71
N ALA A 288 -3.48 -9.37 18.89
CA ALA A 288 -3.33 -10.30 20.01
C ALA A 288 -2.00 -11.08 19.99
N LEU A 289 -1.30 -11.10 18.85
CA LEU A 289 -0.02 -11.80 18.66
C LEU A 289 1.18 -10.85 18.66
N LEU A 290 0.96 -9.54 18.81
CA LEU A 290 2.03 -8.55 18.85
C LEU A 290 2.62 -8.47 20.25
N ASN A 291 3.93 -8.26 20.33
CA ASN A 291 4.60 -8.01 21.60
C ASN A 291 4.24 -6.59 22.07
N PRO A 292 3.80 -6.39 23.31
CA PRO A 292 3.54 -5.05 23.80
C PRO A 292 4.83 -4.23 23.83
N VAL A 293 4.74 -2.96 23.47
CA VAL A 293 5.84 -2.02 23.67
C VAL A 293 6.10 -1.89 25.18
N ALA A 294 7.30 -2.27 25.63
CA ALA A 294 7.64 -2.25 27.04
C ALA A 294 7.56 -0.83 27.62
N GLU A 295 6.99 -0.69 28.82
CA GLU A 295 6.74 0.62 29.45
C GLU A 295 8.02 1.46 29.59
N ARG A 296 9.15 0.82 29.95
CA ARG A 296 10.47 1.48 30.00
C ARG A 296 10.86 2.20 28.71
N VAL A 297 10.45 1.66 27.56
CA VAL A 297 10.72 2.26 26.25
C VAL A 297 9.75 3.42 26.02
N ARG A 298 8.47 3.25 26.36
CA ARG A 298 7.48 4.33 26.28
C ARG A 298 7.89 5.54 27.11
N SER A 299 8.24 5.33 28.38
CA SER A 299 8.60 6.42 29.29
C SER A 299 9.82 7.21 28.77
N ARG A 300 10.78 6.54 28.15
CA ARG A 300 11.99 7.16 27.58
C ARG A 300 11.71 8.10 26.40
N TYR A 301 10.63 7.85 25.65
CA TYR A 301 10.21 8.65 24.50
C TYR A 301 8.95 9.49 24.79
N ALA A 302 8.43 9.46 26.03
CA ALA A 302 7.30 10.26 26.48
C ALA A 302 7.73 11.62 27.02
N SER A 303 8.92 11.73 27.61
CA SER A 303 9.54 13.02 27.91
C SER A 303 10.00 13.66 26.60
N ASN A 304 9.52 14.88 26.28
CA ASN A 304 9.98 15.71 25.15
C ASN A 304 11.50 16.03 25.17
N THR A 305 12.28 15.40 26.04
CA THR A 305 13.73 15.44 26.09
C THR A 305 14.25 14.13 25.54
N VAL A 306 14.58 14.10 24.23
CA VAL A 306 15.29 12.97 23.65
C VAL A 306 16.73 13.02 24.12
N VAL A 307 17.01 12.43 25.28
CA VAL A 307 18.39 12.09 25.67
C VAL A 307 18.61 10.65 25.23
N MET A 308 19.18 10.48 24.04
CA MET A 308 19.89 9.25 23.74
C MET A 308 21.18 9.30 24.58
N PRO A 309 21.44 8.34 25.50
CA PRO A 309 22.76 8.18 26.03
C PRO A 309 23.63 7.79 24.83
N SER A 310 24.49 8.70 24.40
CA SER A 310 25.71 8.26 23.77
C SER A 310 26.41 7.40 24.82
N VAL A 311 26.65 6.13 24.52
CA VAL A 311 27.70 5.40 25.22
C VAL A 311 29.00 6.04 24.77
N VAL A 312 29.33 7.18 25.38
CA VAL A 312 30.70 7.68 25.35
C VAL A 312 31.44 6.73 26.26
N VAL A 313 32.05 5.70 25.67
CA VAL A 313 33.12 4.97 26.34
C VAL A 313 34.16 6.03 26.67
N GLY A 314 34.16 6.46 27.93
CA GLY A 314 35.08 7.49 28.41
C GLY A 314 36.50 7.03 28.12
N ALA A 315 37.41 7.97 27.83
CA ALA A 315 38.82 7.62 27.55
C ALA A 315 39.44 6.74 28.67
N GLY A 316 38.94 6.84 29.91
CA GLY A 316 39.32 5.97 31.03
C GLY A 316 38.81 4.52 30.95
N GLN A 317 37.69 4.23 30.28
CA GLN A 317 37.22 2.85 30.08
C GLN A 317 38.01 2.12 28.99
N ARG A 318 38.66 2.83 28.05
CA ARG A 318 39.57 2.21 27.07
C ARG A 318 40.90 1.76 27.70
N ALA A 319 41.24 2.26 28.88
CA ALA A 319 42.48 1.90 29.59
C ALA A 319 42.34 0.63 30.45
N LEU A 320 41.11 0.19 30.74
CA LEU A 320 40.85 -1.10 31.35
C LEU A 320 40.83 -2.14 30.23
N GLY A 321 42.02 -2.62 29.87
CA GLY A 321 42.15 -3.75 28.95
C GLY A 321 41.29 -4.91 29.43
N GLU A 322 40.40 -5.40 28.56
CA GLU A 322 39.64 -6.61 28.82
C GLU A 322 40.63 -7.76 29.00
N VAL A 323 40.64 -8.37 30.20
CA VAL A 323 41.24 -9.70 30.36
C VAL A 323 40.27 -10.69 29.73
N VAL A 324 40.41 -10.89 28.42
CA VAL A 324 39.67 -11.91 27.68
C VAL A 324 40.25 -13.26 28.07
N GLN A 325 39.56 -13.99 28.94
CA GLN A 325 39.83 -15.40 29.15
C GLN A 325 39.33 -16.18 27.92
N LEU A 326 40.24 -16.56 27.04
CA LEU A 326 39.98 -17.53 25.99
C LEU A 326 39.71 -18.89 26.64
N ARG A 327 38.45 -19.31 26.64
CA ARG A 327 38.02 -20.65 27.05
C ARG A 327 37.94 -21.55 25.82
N ASP A 328 38.30 -22.81 26.01
CA ASP A 328 38.24 -23.81 24.95
C ASP A 328 36.78 -24.01 24.49
N LEU A 329 36.58 -24.23 23.18
CA LEU A 329 35.27 -24.41 22.56
C LEU A 329 34.46 -25.55 23.20
N GLY A 330 35.11 -26.55 23.79
CA GLY A 330 34.46 -27.65 24.49
C GLY A 330 33.62 -27.24 25.71
N GLU A 331 33.94 -26.11 26.38
CA GLU A 331 33.16 -25.63 27.54
C GLU A 331 31.74 -25.15 27.15
N TYR A 332 31.52 -24.81 25.89
CA TYR A 332 30.21 -24.35 25.40
C TYR A 332 29.29 -25.49 24.94
N GLU A 333 29.83 -26.69 24.70
CA GLU A 333 29.04 -27.85 24.30
C GLU A 333 28.28 -28.48 25.48
N GLU A 334 28.79 -28.35 26.70
CA GLU A 334 28.10 -28.83 27.92
C GLU A 334 26.94 -27.93 28.36
N ALA A 335 26.98 -26.63 28.04
CA ALA A 335 25.91 -25.69 28.37
C ALA A 335 24.68 -25.79 27.44
N ALA A 336 24.76 -26.62 26.40
CA ALA A 336 23.70 -26.83 25.40
C ALA A 336 22.96 -28.17 25.53
N ARG A 337 23.20 -28.94 26.60
CA ARG A 337 22.37 -30.07 27.03
C ARG A 337 21.48 -29.65 28.19
#